data_AF-A0A7D7LQA5-F1
#
_entry.id   AF-A0A7D7LQA5-F1
#
_cell.length_a   1.000
_cell.length_b   1.000
_cell.length_c   1.000
_cell.angle_alpha   90.00
_cell.angle_beta   90.00
_cell.angle_gamma   90.00
#
_symmetry.space_group_name_H-M   'P 1'
#
loop_
_entity.id
_entity.type
_entity.pdbx_description
1 polymer ?
#
loop_
_entity_poly.entity_id
_entity_poly.type
_entity_poly.pdbx_seq_one_letter_code
_entity_poly.pdbx_strand_id
1 'polypeptide(L)'
;MKFAQSRETLRSGEGALSVVHMEKLYLQTAKKIDHLPQIDTIMFNNKKNNYLLKIGAGVFFCTSILYSLINYYDERLFESTDKIGDLDSVYSVIFFILLIAPVFEELVFRGYFLKNKIFIFIFYLGVALSIWMTGTYYSLILLLIIGLLEFGLKIKKHSRIMFFLNALLFSLVHYKISEFTNLYSIVPVFFQFSLGLILIWIAINYNLYKSMLFHFCINFFIIGSLIAALQFPDSNIEVIQHDETVLTFQKSPIFSSKNGITTNSEITSNGSTIREFANTAKVPKNNYSINDSLRFFRYNLKIKNTKGGKIESKEAENILRKAKLIE
;
A
#
# COMPACT_ATOMS: atom_id res chain seq x y z
N MET A 1 -41.86 41.58 55.30
CA MET A 1 -41.14 42.84 55.64
C MET A 1 -39.64 42.51 55.64
N LYS A 2 -38.83 43.25 54.86
CA LYS A 2 -37.39 43.03 54.54
C LYS A 2 -37.06 42.14 53.33
N PHE A 3 -37.44 42.58 52.13
CA PHE A 3 -36.75 42.23 50.88
C PHE A 3 -36.77 43.41 49.88
N ALA A 4 -36.73 44.64 50.41
CA ALA A 4 -36.77 45.89 49.63
C ALA A 4 -35.66 46.85 50.06
N GLN A 5 -34.47 46.35 50.37
CA GLN A 5 -33.36 47.18 50.85
C GLN A 5 -31.99 46.68 50.41
N SER A 6 -31.84 46.30 49.13
CA SER A 6 -30.52 46.03 48.54
C SER A 6 -30.31 46.66 47.15
N ARG A 7 -31.10 47.69 46.81
CA ARG A 7 -30.99 48.40 45.51
C ARG A 7 -30.48 49.84 45.61
N GLU A 8 -29.76 50.17 46.68
CA GLU A 8 -29.27 51.55 46.90
C GLU A 8 -27.80 51.67 47.30
N THR A 9 -26.96 50.70 46.93
CA THR A 9 -25.51 50.75 47.22
C THR A 9 -24.61 50.38 46.05
N LEU A 10 -25.02 50.73 44.83
CA LEU A 10 -24.13 50.80 43.66
C LEU A 10 -24.42 52.08 42.86
N ARG A 11 -24.29 53.22 43.55
CA ARG A 11 -24.26 54.57 42.98
C ARG A 11 -23.00 55.29 43.48
N SER A 12 -21.84 54.64 43.35
CA SER A 12 -20.55 55.31 43.34
C SER A 12 -20.00 55.24 41.91
N GLY A 13 -19.63 56.40 41.37
CA GLY A 13 -19.28 56.62 39.96
C GLY A 13 -17.99 55.95 39.47
N GLU A 14 -17.48 54.94 40.18
CA GLU A 14 -16.25 54.22 39.82
C GLU A 14 -16.54 52.88 39.09
N GLY A 15 -17.75 52.32 39.22
CA GLY A 15 -18.12 51.08 38.52
C GLY A 15 -18.45 51.26 37.03
N ALA A 16 -18.90 52.45 36.61
CA ALA A 16 -19.26 52.71 35.22
C ALA A 16 -18.05 52.83 34.29
N LEU A 17 -16.91 53.35 34.79
CA LEU A 17 -15.67 53.41 34.02
C LEU A 17 -15.08 52.02 33.78
N SER A 18 -15.20 51.12 34.76
CA SER A 18 -14.74 49.72 34.66
C SER A 18 -15.49 48.94 33.57
N VAL A 19 -16.82 49.10 33.50
CA VAL A 19 -17.65 48.39 32.51
C VAL A 19 -17.44 48.95 31.11
N VAL A 20 -17.37 50.27 30.93
CA VAL A 20 -17.13 50.90 29.62
C VAL A 20 -15.70 50.59 29.11
N HIS A 21 -14.72 50.48 30.01
CA HIS A 21 -13.36 50.10 29.63
C HIS A 21 -13.26 48.62 29.25
N MET A 22 -13.94 47.74 29.99
CA MET A 22 -14.06 46.30 29.65
C MET A 22 -14.80 46.08 28.33
N GLU A 23 -15.87 46.83 28.06
CA GLU A 23 -16.63 46.73 26.82
C GLU A 23 -15.81 47.24 25.62
N LYS A 24 -15.03 48.32 25.79
CA LYS A 24 -14.06 48.77 24.78
C LYS A 24 -12.93 47.78 24.56
N LEU A 25 -12.41 47.14 25.61
CA LEU A 25 -11.39 46.09 25.49
C LEU A 25 -11.96 44.87 24.77
N TYR A 26 -13.19 44.45 25.12
CA TYR A 26 -13.87 43.33 24.49
C TYR A 26 -14.15 43.61 23.01
N LEU A 27 -14.64 44.79 22.65
CA LEU A 27 -14.85 45.21 21.26
C LEU A 27 -13.55 45.37 20.47
N GLN A 28 -12.46 45.83 21.09
CA GLN A 28 -11.13 45.86 20.47
C GLN A 28 -10.57 44.46 20.26
N THR A 29 -10.80 43.55 21.19
CA THR A 29 -10.34 42.16 21.09
C THR A 29 -11.17 41.38 20.07
N ALA A 30 -12.49 41.59 20.02
CA ALA A 30 -13.40 41.01 19.04
C ALA A 30 -13.09 41.50 17.60
N LYS A 31 -12.84 42.80 17.40
CA LYS A 31 -12.36 43.31 16.10
C LYS A 31 -10.99 42.77 15.69
N LYS A 32 -10.14 42.40 16.65
CA LYS A 32 -8.83 41.78 16.37
C LYS A 32 -8.96 40.30 16.02
N ILE A 33 -10.03 39.63 16.48
CA ILE A 33 -10.36 38.25 16.14
C ILE A 33 -11.01 38.15 14.75
N ASP A 34 -11.81 39.14 14.32
CA ASP A 34 -12.34 39.22 12.94
C ASP A 34 -11.26 39.47 11.87
N HIS A 35 -10.04 39.80 12.28
CA HIS A 35 -8.86 39.92 11.42
C HIS A 35 -7.89 38.74 11.54
N LEU A 36 -8.21 37.71 12.34
CA LEU A 36 -7.54 36.42 12.15
C LEU A 36 -8.00 35.90 10.79
N PRO A 37 -7.07 35.61 9.85
CA PRO A 37 -7.48 34.97 8.62
C PRO A 37 -8.25 33.71 9.01
N GLN A 38 -9.32 33.41 8.30
CA GLN A 38 -9.85 32.05 8.26
C GLN A 38 -8.76 31.17 7.65
N ILE A 39 -7.75 30.82 8.45
CA ILE A 39 -6.48 30.21 8.00
C ILE A 39 -6.77 28.87 7.31
N ASP A 40 -7.80 28.14 7.76
CA ASP A 40 -8.14 26.83 7.22
C ASP A 40 -8.96 26.90 5.92
N THR A 41 -9.80 27.93 5.75
CA THR A 41 -10.65 28.07 4.56
C THR A 41 -9.91 28.72 3.38
N ILE A 42 -8.91 29.56 3.67
CA ILE A 42 -8.09 30.24 2.64
C ILE A 42 -7.06 29.28 2.04
N MET A 43 -6.54 28.31 2.82
CA MET A 43 -5.44 27.46 2.37
C MET A 43 -5.83 26.49 1.24
N PHE A 44 -7.08 26.01 1.20
CA PHE A 44 -7.57 25.14 0.13
C PHE A 44 -8.14 25.90 -1.06
N ASN A 45 -8.81 27.05 -0.87
CA ASN A 45 -9.49 27.74 -1.98
C ASN A 45 -8.55 28.31 -3.07
N ASN A 46 -7.27 28.53 -2.75
CA ASN A 46 -6.29 29.03 -3.73
C ASN A 46 -5.54 27.95 -4.52
N LYS A 47 -5.88 26.67 -4.32
CA LYS A 47 -5.22 25.54 -5.01
C LYS A 47 -5.93 25.20 -6.33
N LYS A 48 -5.15 24.91 -7.37
CA LYS A 48 -5.65 24.58 -8.70
C LYS A 48 -6.23 23.16 -8.71
N ASN A 49 -7.29 22.96 -9.47
CA ASN A 49 -7.87 21.63 -9.72
C ASN A 49 -8.28 20.84 -8.44
N ASN A 50 -8.80 21.52 -7.41
CA ASN A 50 -9.22 20.89 -6.14
C ASN A 50 -10.23 19.75 -6.29
N TYR A 51 -10.97 19.69 -7.40
CA TYR A 51 -11.86 18.56 -7.68
C TYR A 51 -11.09 17.23 -7.74
N LEU A 52 -9.81 17.21 -8.13
CA LEU A 52 -8.98 16.01 -8.13
C LEU A 52 -8.81 15.45 -6.71
N LEU A 53 -8.50 16.31 -5.74
CA LEU A 53 -8.41 15.92 -4.33
C LEU A 53 -9.76 15.47 -3.79
N LYS A 54 -10.84 16.23 -4.07
CA LYS A 54 -12.19 15.91 -3.57
C LYS A 54 -12.70 14.57 -4.12
N ILE A 55 -12.57 14.35 -5.43
CA ILE A 55 -12.98 13.10 -6.08
C ILE A 55 -12.07 11.97 -5.64
N GLY A 56 -10.74 12.18 -5.63
CA GLY A 56 -9.78 11.19 -5.17
C GLY A 56 -10.06 10.74 -3.73
N ALA A 57 -10.19 11.66 -2.79
CA ALA A 57 -10.50 11.34 -1.39
C ALA A 57 -11.87 10.65 -1.25
N GLY A 58 -12.89 11.10 -2.01
CA GLY A 58 -14.21 10.48 -2.02
C GLY A 58 -14.18 9.04 -2.52
N VAL A 59 -13.55 8.79 -3.67
CA VAL A 59 -13.40 7.44 -4.23
C VAL A 59 -12.57 6.57 -3.29
N PHE A 60 -11.47 7.10 -2.72
CA PHE A 60 -10.64 6.38 -1.75
C PHE A 60 -11.49 5.88 -0.58
N PHE A 61 -12.23 6.79 0.08
CA PHE A 61 -13.04 6.46 1.25
C PHE A 61 -14.17 5.47 0.92
N CYS A 62 -14.90 5.70 -0.17
CA CYS A 62 -15.96 4.77 -0.61
C CYS A 62 -15.38 3.38 -0.93
N THR A 63 -14.22 3.32 -1.59
CA THR A 63 -13.55 2.06 -1.94
C THR A 63 -13.05 1.35 -0.68
N SER A 64 -12.51 2.08 0.29
CA SER A 64 -12.09 1.51 1.58
C SER A 64 -13.26 0.92 2.36
N ILE A 65 -14.40 1.62 2.45
CA ILE A 65 -15.62 1.09 3.09
C ILE A 65 -16.09 -0.17 2.36
N LEU A 66 -16.18 -0.11 1.03
CA LEU A 66 -16.63 -1.24 0.24
C LEU A 66 -15.70 -2.45 0.42
N TYR A 67 -14.38 -2.23 0.42
CA TYR A 67 -13.39 -3.28 0.68
C TYR A 67 -13.60 -3.92 2.05
N SER A 68 -13.76 -3.12 3.11
CA SER A 68 -14.03 -3.62 4.46
C SER A 68 -15.34 -4.41 4.54
N LEU A 69 -16.40 -3.96 3.87
CA LEU A 69 -17.67 -4.68 3.82
C LEU A 69 -17.55 -6.01 3.09
N ILE A 70 -16.90 -6.04 1.92
CA ILE A 70 -16.69 -7.29 1.16
C ILE A 70 -15.88 -8.28 2.00
N ASN A 71 -14.77 -7.81 2.61
CA ASN A 71 -13.91 -8.66 3.41
C ASN A 71 -14.64 -9.26 4.63
N TYR A 72 -15.61 -8.55 5.18
CA TYR A 72 -16.43 -9.06 6.29
C TYR A 72 -17.39 -10.19 5.86
N TYR A 73 -17.90 -10.17 4.63
CA TYR A 73 -18.89 -11.15 4.16
C TYR A 73 -18.28 -12.35 3.42
N ASP A 74 -17.13 -12.18 2.76
CA ASP A 74 -16.44 -13.28 2.07
C ASP A 74 -14.93 -13.03 1.98
N GLU A 75 -14.20 -13.62 2.93
CA GLU A 75 -12.74 -13.52 3.04
C GLU A 75 -12.01 -14.14 1.83
N ARG A 76 -12.66 -15.04 1.08
CA ARG A 76 -12.04 -15.75 -0.06
C ARG A 76 -11.95 -14.92 -1.33
N LEU A 77 -12.65 -13.78 -1.39
CA LEU A 77 -12.65 -12.91 -2.58
C LEU A 77 -11.34 -12.16 -2.79
N PHE A 78 -10.46 -12.14 -1.78
CA PHE A 78 -9.16 -11.48 -1.84
C PHE A 78 -7.97 -12.45 -1.82
N GLU A 79 -8.18 -13.72 -2.16
CA GLU A 79 -7.07 -14.66 -2.40
C GLU A 79 -6.07 -14.04 -3.38
N SER A 80 -4.84 -13.83 -2.90
CA SER A 80 -3.83 -13.05 -3.60
C SER A 80 -3.31 -13.81 -4.82
N THR A 81 -3.39 -13.21 -5.99
CA THR A 81 -2.55 -13.57 -7.14
C THR A 81 -1.09 -13.23 -6.86
N ASP A 82 -0.15 -14.05 -7.33
CA ASP A 82 1.30 -13.77 -7.28
C ASP A 82 1.63 -12.44 -7.97
N LYS A 83 1.76 -11.37 -7.18
CA LYS A 83 2.05 -10.01 -7.68
C LYS A 83 3.51 -9.61 -7.53
N ILE A 84 4.28 -10.36 -6.74
CA ILE A 84 5.65 -10.00 -6.34
C ILE A 84 6.68 -10.95 -6.99
N GLY A 85 6.22 -12.04 -7.62
CA GLY A 85 7.07 -12.96 -8.39
C GLY A 85 7.98 -13.80 -7.50
N ASP A 86 9.07 -14.29 -8.07
CA ASP A 86 10.04 -15.19 -7.42
C ASP A 86 11.01 -14.45 -6.45
N LEU A 87 10.61 -13.29 -5.93
CA LEU A 87 11.42 -12.53 -4.98
C LEU A 87 11.36 -13.18 -3.58
N ASP A 88 12.22 -14.19 -3.38
CA ASP A 88 12.41 -14.89 -2.09
C ASP A 88 12.95 -13.97 -0.97
N SER A 89 13.39 -12.75 -1.32
CA SER A 89 13.97 -11.76 -0.42
C SER A 89 12.98 -10.64 -0.11
N VAL A 90 12.40 -10.69 1.08
CA VAL A 90 11.52 -9.63 1.59
C VAL A 90 12.23 -8.28 1.67
N TYR A 91 13.53 -8.25 1.94
CA TYR A 91 14.32 -7.02 1.90
C TYR A 91 14.34 -6.39 0.51
N SER A 92 14.45 -7.20 -0.55
CA SER A 92 14.42 -6.72 -1.93
C SER A 92 13.04 -6.14 -2.26
N VAL A 93 11.97 -6.84 -1.86
CA VAL A 93 10.58 -6.37 -2.02
C VAL A 93 10.38 -5.01 -1.35
N ILE A 94 10.81 -4.87 -0.10
CA ILE A 94 10.72 -3.61 0.66
C ILE A 94 11.49 -2.49 -0.05
N PHE A 95 12.74 -2.76 -0.44
CA PHE A 95 13.59 -1.77 -1.10
C PHE A 95 12.96 -1.27 -2.41
N PHE A 96 12.47 -2.18 -3.25
CA PHE A 96 11.86 -1.80 -4.53
C PHE A 96 10.53 -1.08 -4.35
N ILE A 97 9.59 -1.62 -3.56
CA ILE A 97 8.24 -1.07 -3.43
C ILE A 97 8.22 0.27 -2.68
N LEU A 98 9.09 0.43 -1.68
CA LEU A 98 9.14 1.66 -0.89
C LEU A 98 9.99 2.73 -1.55
N LEU A 99 11.18 2.41 -2.07
CA LEU A 99 12.11 3.46 -2.50
C LEU A 99 12.08 3.67 -4.01
N ILE A 100 12.19 2.60 -4.79
CA ILE A 100 12.37 2.72 -6.24
C ILE A 100 11.05 3.00 -6.94
N ALA A 101 10.00 2.22 -6.63
CA ALA A 101 8.72 2.31 -7.32
C ALA A 101 8.08 3.70 -7.19
N PRO A 102 7.97 4.34 -6.01
CA PRO A 102 7.34 5.66 -5.91
C PRO A 102 8.10 6.74 -6.70
N VAL A 103 9.43 6.69 -6.72
CA VAL A 103 10.22 7.66 -7.49
C VAL A 103 10.00 7.45 -8.99
N PHE A 104 10.09 6.21 -9.45
CA PHE A 104 9.88 5.86 -10.85
C PHE A 104 8.45 6.20 -11.32
N GLU A 105 7.44 5.72 -10.60
CA GLU A 105 6.04 5.93 -10.95
C GLU A 105 5.66 7.42 -10.95
N GLU A 106 6.14 8.21 -9.99
CA GLU A 106 5.88 9.64 -10.00
C GLU A 106 6.59 10.36 -11.16
N LEU A 107 7.84 10.00 -11.47
CA LEU A 107 8.55 10.56 -12.63
C LEU A 107 7.81 10.26 -13.94
N VAL A 108 7.35 9.03 -14.11
CA VAL A 108 6.64 8.58 -15.32
C VAL A 108 5.27 9.25 -15.39
N PHE A 109 4.41 9.04 -14.40
CA PHE A 109 3.01 9.46 -14.47
C PHE A 109 2.79 10.94 -14.18
N ARG A 110 3.47 11.51 -13.17
CA ARG A 110 3.24 12.90 -12.72
C ARG A 110 4.19 13.86 -13.41
N GLY A 111 5.38 13.40 -13.79
CA GLY A 111 6.30 14.12 -14.66
C GLY A 111 5.62 14.63 -15.94
N TYR A 112 4.67 13.87 -16.49
CA TYR A 112 3.86 14.25 -17.66
C TYR A 112 3.29 15.68 -17.57
N PHE A 113 2.85 16.09 -16.38
CA PHE A 113 2.24 17.41 -16.13
C PHE A 113 3.27 18.52 -15.83
N LEU A 114 4.57 18.24 -15.81
CA LEU A 114 5.61 19.26 -15.63
C LEU A 114 5.84 20.06 -16.91
N LYS A 115 6.34 21.29 -16.80
CA LYS A 115 6.53 22.17 -17.98
C LYS A 115 7.56 21.62 -18.99
N ASN A 116 8.55 20.86 -18.55
CA ASN A 116 9.63 20.36 -19.41
C ASN A 116 9.14 19.21 -20.31
N LYS A 117 9.38 19.32 -21.62
CA LYS A 117 8.95 18.34 -22.63
C LYS A 117 9.64 16.99 -22.47
N ILE A 118 10.81 16.91 -21.85
CA ILE A 118 11.51 15.63 -21.63
C ILE A 118 10.64 14.64 -20.85
N PHE A 119 9.80 15.14 -19.93
CA PHE A 119 8.93 14.27 -19.14
C PHE A 119 7.77 13.67 -19.94
N ILE A 120 7.43 14.24 -21.10
CA ILE A 120 6.45 13.63 -22.02
C ILE A 120 7.08 12.36 -22.60
N PHE A 121 8.35 12.43 -23.03
CA PHE A 121 9.07 11.24 -23.50
C PHE A 121 9.24 10.20 -22.39
N ILE A 122 9.63 10.63 -21.18
CA ILE A 122 9.72 9.75 -20.01
C ILE A 122 8.38 9.08 -19.70
N PHE A 123 7.25 9.79 -19.84
CA PHE A 123 5.92 9.22 -19.67
C PHE A 123 5.66 8.10 -20.68
N TYR A 124 5.75 8.36 -21.98
CA TYR A 124 5.43 7.34 -22.99
C TYR A 124 6.37 6.14 -22.92
N LEU A 125 7.69 6.38 -22.78
CA LEU A 125 8.67 5.30 -22.67
C LEU A 125 8.50 4.53 -21.36
N GLY A 126 8.35 5.22 -20.24
CA GLY A 126 8.22 4.62 -18.92
C GLY A 126 6.93 3.81 -18.77
N VAL A 127 5.81 4.30 -19.30
CA VAL A 127 4.55 3.53 -19.32
C VAL A 127 4.67 2.32 -20.23
N ALA A 128 5.24 2.45 -21.44
CA ALA A 128 5.43 1.32 -22.34
C ALA A 128 6.30 0.22 -21.70
N LEU A 129 7.40 0.63 -21.03
CA LEU A 129 8.26 -0.29 -20.27
C LEU A 129 7.48 -0.95 -19.12
N SER A 130 6.69 -0.18 -18.37
CA SER A 130 5.87 -0.71 -17.27
C SER A 130 4.87 -1.75 -17.78
N ILE A 131 4.16 -1.46 -18.88
CA ILE A 131 3.23 -2.40 -19.51
C ILE A 131 3.93 -3.68 -19.95
N TRP A 132 5.12 -3.56 -20.54
CA TRP A 132 5.91 -4.72 -20.94
C TRP A 132 6.35 -5.56 -19.74
N MET A 133 6.84 -4.93 -18.67
CA MET A 133 7.28 -5.61 -17.45
C MET A 133 6.13 -6.28 -16.70
N THR A 134 4.97 -5.63 -16.61
CA THR A 134 3.81 -6.17 -15.88
C THR A 134 2.94 -7.09 -16.72
N GLY A 135 3.15 -7.14 -18.05
CA GLY A 135 2.33 -7.92 -18.98
C GLY A 135 0.89 -7.39 -19.13
N THR A 136 0.66 -6.10 -18.83
CA THR A 136 -0.67 -5.46 -18.85
C THR A 136 -1.01 -4.88 -20.23
N TYR A 137 -0.84 -5.67 -21.29
CA TYR A 137 -0.86 -5.18 -22.69
C TYR A 137 -2.14 -4.42 -23.10
N TYR A 138 -3.28 -4.70 -22.47
CA TYR A 138 -4.54 -3.98 -22.74
C TYR A 138 -4.45 -2.48 -22.40
N SER A 139 -3.58 -2.10 -21.45
CA SER A 139 -3.31 -0.71 -21.08
C SER A 139 -2.65 0.10 -22.21
N LEU A 140 -2.11 -0.54 -23.25
CA LEU A 140 -1.61 0.15 -24.44
C LEU A 140 -2.71 0.94 -25.14
N ILE A 141 -3.96 0.43 -25.14
CA ILE A 141 -5.10 1.13 -25.74
C ILE A 141 -5.27 2.51 -25.09
N LEU A 142 -5.17 2.57 -23.76
CA LEU A 142 -5.31 3.82 -23.02
C LEU A 142 -4.12 4.76 -23.24
N LEU A 143 -2.89 4.22 -23.35
CA LEU A 143 -1.71 5.00 -23.72
C LEU A 143 -1.85 5.61 -25.13
N LEU A 144 -2.37 4.84 -26.08
CA LEU A 144 -2.65 5.32 -27.45
C LEU A 144 -3.76 6.37 -27.48
N ILE A 145 -4.81 6.22 -26.67
CA ILE A 145 -5.85 7.24 -26.53
C ILE A 145 -5.25 8.55 -26.01
N ILE A 146 -4.40 8.50 -24.98
CA ILE A 146 -3.71 9.70 -24.46
C ILE A 146 -2.85 10.35 -25.56
N GLY A 147 -2.09 9.54 -26.31
CA GLY A 147 -1.29 10.01 -27.45
C GLY A 147 -2.12 10.65 -28.56
N LEU A 148 -3.24 10.04 -28.93
CA LEU A 148 -4.17 10.56 -29.94
C LEU A 148 -4.78 11.89 -29.46
N LEU A 149 -5.20 11.99 -28.20
CA LEU A 149 -5.76 13.22 -27.65
C LEU A 149 -4.71 14.34 -27.61
N GLU A 150 -3.47 14.04 -27.21
CA GLU A 150 -2.40 15.04 -27.07
C GLU A 150 -1.83 15.49 -28.42
N PHE A 151 -1.46 14.55 -29.29
CA PHE A 151 -0.76 14.86 -30.55
C PHE A 151 -1.71 14.99 -31.74
N GLY A 152 -2.77 14.17 -31.79
CA GLY A 152 -3.77 14.22 -32.86
C GLY A 152 -4.78 15.35 -32.65
N LEU A 153 -5.49 15.33 -31.52
CA LEU A 153 -6.54 16.30 -31.20
C LEU A 153 -6.02 17.56 -30.48
N LYS A 154 -4.72 17.64 -30.18
CA LYS A 154 -4.06 18.80 -29.53
C LYS A 154 -4.71 19.21 -28.20
N ILE A 155 -5.29 18.25 -27.48
CA ILE A 155 -5.86 18.46 -26.15
C ILE A 155 -4.73 18.81 -25.18
N LYS A 156 -4.89 19.89 -24.43
CA LYS A 156 -3.89 20.33 -23.46
C LYS A 156 -3.68 19.27 -22.38
N LYS A 157 -2.44 18.94 -22.07
CA LYS A 157 -2.08 17.99 -21.00
C LYS A 157 -2.63 18.36 -19.62
N HIS A 158 -2.88 19.64 -19.33
CA HIS A 158 -3.52 20.08 -18.08
C HIS A 158 -5.05 20.12 -18.14
N SER A 159 -5.67 19.39 -19.07
CA SER A 159 -7.12 19.27 -19.16
C SER A 159 -7.65 18.20 -18.20
N ARG A 160 -8.94 18.30 -17.84
CA ARG A 160 -9.60 17.35 -16.93
C ARG A 160 -9.48 15.91 -17.42
N ILE A 161 -9.77 15.69 -18.70
CA ILE A 161 -9.74 14.36 -19.32
C ILE A 161 -8.35 13.73 -19.22
N MET A 162 -7.28 14.50 -19.40
CA MET A 162 -5.91 13.99 -19.29
C MET A 162 -5.55 13.57 -17.86
N PHE A 163 -6.02 14.28 -16.83
CA PHE A 163 -5.82 13.85 -15.45
C PHE A 163 -6.50 12.52 -15.15
N PHE A 164 -7.75 12.36 -15.60
CA PHE A 164 -8.50 11.12 -15.37
C PHE A 164 -7.94 9.94 -16.17
N LEU A 165 -7.57 10.13 -17.44
CA LEU A 165 -6.95 9.07 -18.23
C LEU A 165 -5.57 8.66 -17.68
N ASN A 166 -4.77 9.62 -17.21
CA ASN A 166 -3.48 9.31 -16.57
C ASN A 166 -3.66 8.56 -15.25
N ALA A 167 -4.62 8.96 -14.40
CA ALA A 167 -4.92 8.23 -13.17
C ALA A 167 -5.49 6.83 -13.45
N LEU A 168 -6.31 6.68 -14.48
CA LEU A 168 -6.85 5.38 -14.90
C LEU A 168 -5.74 4.49 -15.44
N LEU A 169 -4.85 5.02 -16.28
CA LEU A 169 -3.70 4.28 -16.79
C LEU A 169 -2.77 3.86 -15.66
N PHE A 170 -2.48 4.77 -14.73
CA PHE A 170 -1.74 4.47 -13.51
C PHE A 170 -2.37 3.30 -12.76
N SER A 171 -3.70 3.24 -12.61
CA SER A 171 -4.34 2.11 -11.91
C SER A 171 -4.36 0.81 -12.71
N LEU A 172 -4.48 0.85 -14.03
CA LEU A 172 -4.63 -0.37 -14.85
C LEU A 172 -3.29 -1.07 -15.14
N VAL A 173 -2.17 -0.35 -15.13
CA VAL A 173 -0.85 -0.98 -15.37
C VAL A 173 -0.41 -1.96 -14.29
N HIS A 174 -1.09 -1.98 -13.13
CA HIS A 174 -0.83 -2.90 -12.02
C HIS A 174 -1.63 -4.21 -12.07
N TYR A 175 -2.56 -4.39 -13.02
CA TYR A 175 -3.43 -5.56 -13.07
C TYR A 175 -3.47 -6.19 -14.45
N LYS A 176 -3.26 -7.50 -14.54
CA LYS A 176 -3.45 -8.28 -15.77
C LYS A 176 -4.94 -8.55 -16.01
N ILE A 177 -5.29 -8.79 -17.27
CA ILE A 177 -6.69 -9.10 -17.63
C ILE A 177 -7.20 -10.36 -16.92
N SER A 178 -6.31 -11.33 -16.68
CA SER A 178 -6.61 -12.58 -15.97
C SER A 178 -6.96 -12.39 -14.50
N GLU A 179 -6.70 -11.22 -13.91
CA GLU A 179 -7.02 -10.91 -12.51
C GLU A 179 -8.45 -10.38 -12.34
N PHE A 180 -9.12 -10.00 -13.43
CA PHE A 180 -10.53 -9.60 -13.43
C PHE A 180 -11.46 -10.82 -13.53
N THR A 181 -11.33 -11.74 -12.58
CA THR A 181 -12.14 -12.97 -12.51
C THR A 181 -13.54 -12.73 -11.94
N ASN A 182 -13.70 -11.67 -11.14
CA ASN A 182 -14.98 -11.30 -10.54
C ASN A 182 -15.12 -9.76 -10.43
N LEU A 183 -16.32 -9.30 -10.07
CA LEU A 183 -16.62 -7.87 -9.93
C LEU A 183 -15.82 -7.21 -8.79
N TYR A 184 -15.38 -7.95 -7.77
CA TYR A 184 -14.66 -7.40 -6.63
C TYR A 184 -13.17 -7.16 -6.94
N SER A 185 -12.61 -7.85 -7.93
CA SER A 185 -11.26 -7.61 -8.44
C SER A 185 -11.04 -6.18 -8.97
N ILE A 186 -12.11 -5.42 -9.23
CA ILE A 186 -12.01 -4.00 -9.63
C ILE A 186 -11.76 -3.05 -8.46
N VAL A 187 -12.06 -3.45 -7.22
CA VAL A 187 -11.96 -2.58 -6.03
C VAL A 187 -10.54 -2.04 -5.85
N PRO A 188 -9.47 -2.86 -5.96
CA PRO A 188 -8.09 -2.35 -5.91
C PRO A 188 -7.76 -1.34 -7.02
N VAL A 189 -8.36 -1.45 -8.21
CA VAL A 189 -8.19 -0.49 -9.31
C VAL A 189 -8.73 0.88 -8.91
N PHE A 190 -9.92 0.95 -8.31
CA PHE A 190 -10.48 2.21 -7.82
C PHE A 190 -9.64 2.83 -6.71
N PHE A 191 -9.04 2.01 -5.85
CA PHE A 191 -8.11 2.48 -4.83
C PHE A 191 -6.89 3.16 -5.46
N GLN A 192 -6.21 2.50 -6.41
CA GLN A 192 -5.06 3.09 -7.10
C GLN A 192 -5.43 4.30 -7.96
N PHE A 193 -6.59 4.27 -8.61
CA PHE A 193 -7.11 5.41 -9.37
C PHE A 193 -7.30 6.64 -8.48
N SER A 194 -7.87 6.43 -7.30
CA SER A 194 -8.11 7.49 -6.31
C SER A 194 -6.80 8.11 -5.81
N LEU A 195 -5.82 7.28 -5.47
CA LEU A 195 -4.45 7.72 -5.15
C LEU A 195 -3.84 8.48 -6.33
N GLY A 196 -4.08 7.99 -7.54
CA GLY A 196 -3.55 8.62 -8.74
C GLY A 196 -4.04 10.05 -8.95
N LEU A 197 -5.32 10.32 -8.66
CA LEU A 197 -5.88 11.68 -8.69
C LEU A 197 -5.30 12.59 -7.60
N ILE A 198 -5.13 12.06 -6.38
CA ILE A 198 -4.53 12.79 -5.25
C ILE A 198 -3.07 13.16 -5.58
N LEU A 199 -2.28 12.21 -6.08
CA LEU A 199 -0.88 12.43 -6.46
C LEU A 199 -0.74 13.46 -7.60
N ILE A 200 -1.62 13.41 -8.62
CA ILE A 200 -1.66 14.46 -9.65
C ILE A 200 -1.94 15.83 -9.02
N TRP A 201 -2.90 15.92 -8.10
CA TRP A 201 -3.21 17.18 -7.41
C TRP A 201 -2.00 17.70 -6.61
N ILE A 202 -1.30 16.84 -5.88
CA ILE A 202 -0.09 17.20 -5.12
C ILE A 202 1.01 17.70 -6.06
N ALA A 203 1.29 16.97 -7.14
CA ALA A 203 2.34 17.32 -8.09
C ALA A 203 2.10 18.70 -8.75
N ILE A 204 0.84 19.02 -9.08
CA ILE A 204 0.46 20.30 -9.71
C ILE A 204 0.49 21.46 -8.70
N ASN A 205 0.08 21.24 -7.45
CA ASN A 205 -0.10 22.31 -6.46
C ASN A 205 1.10 22.56 -5.55
N TYR A 206 2.05 21.63 -5.52
CA TYR A 206 3.26 21.72 -4.73
C TYR A 206 4.49 21.49 -5.60
N ASN A 207 4.87 20.23 -5.82
CA ASN A 207 5.92 19.81 -6.74
C ASN A 207 5.97 18.28 -6.80
N LEU A 208 6.77 17.75 -7.73
CA LEU A 208 6.95 16.31 -7.92
C LEU A 208 7.52 15.61 -6.68
N TYR A 209 8.48 16.24 -5.99
CA TYR A 209 9.12 15.66 -4.80
C TYR A 209 8.11 15.41 -3.66
N LYS A 210 7.17 16.34 -3.41
CA LYS A 210 6.11 16.12 -2.42
C LYS A 210 5.16 15.00 -2.81
N SER A 211 4.92 14.82 -4.11
CA SER A 211 4.14 13.69 -4.63
C SER A 211 4.86 12.36 -4.36
N MET A 212 6.16 12.29 -4.64
CA MET A 212 7.01 11.13 -4.32
C MET A 212 7.01 10.80 -2.83
N LEU A 213 7.18 11.81 -1.97
CA LEU A 213 7.18 11.60 -0.53
C LEU A 213 5.81 11.10 -0.05
N PHE A 214 4.71 11.67 -0.55
CA PHE A 214 3.37 11.21 -0.19
C PHE A 214 3.13 9.77 -0.65
N HIS A 215 3.53 9.43 -1.88
CA HIS A 215 3.44 8.08 -2.42
C HIS A 215 4.27 7.09 -1.59
N PHE A 216 5.52 7.44 -1.25
CA PHE A 216 6.35 6.68 -0.31
C PHE A 216 5.63 6.42 1.01
N CYS A 217 5.02 7.45 1.62
CA CYS A 217 4.31 7.29 2.88
C CYS A 217 3.14 6.32 2.76
N ILE A 218 2.34 6.40 1.69
CA ILE A 218 1.22 5.48 1.47
C ILE A 218 1.73 4.04 1.31
N ASN A 219 2.76 3.81 0.48
CA ASN A 219 3.35 2.49 0.32
C ASN A 219 3.97 2.00 1.63
N PHE A 220 4.59 2.87 2.42
CA PHE A 220 5.14 2.55 3.72
C PHE A 220 4.06 2.08 4.69
N PHE A 221 2.89 2.73 4.74
CA PHE A 221 1.79 2.26 5.60
C PHE A 221 1.24 0.90 5.14
N ILE A 222 1.03 0.72 3.84
CA ILE A 222 0.52 -0.54 3.28
C ILE A 222 1.52 -1.68 3.53
N ILE A 223 2.76 -1.55 3.06
CA ILE A 223 3.78 -2.59 3.21
C ILE A 223 4.19 -2.75 4.67
N GLY A 224 4.25 -1.67 5.45
CA GLY A 224 4.55 -1.71 6.88
C GLY A 224 3.52 -2.52 7.65
N SER A 225 2.23 -2.37 7.35
CA SER A 225 1.18 -3.21 7.96
C SER A 225 1.31 -4.68 7.58
N LEU A 226 1.66 -4.99 6.32
CA LEU A 226 1.93 -6.37 5.89
C LEU A 226 3.14 -6.98 6.61
N ILE A 227 4.24 -6.24 6.72
CA ILE A 227 5.44 -6.68 7.46
C ILE A 227 5.10 -6.91 8.92
N ALA A 228 4.31 -6.02 9.54
CA ALA A 228 3.87 -6.19 10.92
C ALA A 228 3.08 -7.49 11.09
N ALA A 229 2.14 -7.79 10.18
CA ALA A 229 1.41 -9.05 10.21
C ALA A 229 2.33 -10.28 10.07
N LEU A 230 3.35 -10.21 9.20
CA LEU A 230 4.32 -11.29 9.02
C LEU A 230 5.33 -11.43 10.17
N GLN A 231 5.52 -10.38 10.97
CA GLN A 231 6.42 -10.39 12.12
C GLN A 231 5.82 -11.11 13.34
N PHE A 232 4.49 -11.20 13.41
CA PHE A 232 3.76 -11.86 14.51
C PHE A 232 2.88 -13.01 13.99
N PRO A 233 3.46 -14.07 13.41
CA PRO A 233 2.67 -15.19 12.92
C PRO A 233 2.11 -16.06 14.05
N ASP A 234 1.09 -16.85 13.73
CA ASP A 234 0.54 -17.86 14.64
C ASP A 234 1.62 -18.85 15.08
N SER A 235 1.59 -19.21 16.36
CA SER A 235 2.55 -20.13 16.98
C SER A 235 2.17 -21.61 16.86
N ASN A 236 1.20 -21.93 16.00
CA ASN A 236 0.74 -23.32 15.81
C ASN A 236 1.86 -24.18 15.22
N ILE A 237 2.15 -25.30 15.89
CA ILE A 237 3.11 -26.29 15.42
C ILE A 237 2.34 -27.37 14.68
N GLU A 238 2.70 -27.59 13.41
CA GLU A 238 2.14 -28.64 12.58
C GLU A 238 3.10 -29.83 12.54
N VAL A 239 2.55 -31.04 12.71
CA VAL A 239 3.29 -32.29 12.69
C VAL A 239 2.65 -33.23 11.68
N ILE A 240 3.44 -33.66 10.70
CA ILE A 240 2.98 -34.54 9.62
C ILE A 240 3.92 -35.73 9.55
N GLN A 241 3.34 -36.93 9.58
CA GLN A 241 4.08 -38.18 9.47
C GLN A 241 3.83 -38.84 8.12
N HIS A 242 4.88 -39.34 7.50
CA HIS A 242 4.83 -40.19 6.33
C HIS A 242 5.89 -41.27 6.45
N ASP A 243 5.42 -42.53 6.52
CA ASP A 243 6.25 -43.70 6.69
C ASP A 243 7.14 -43.56 7.94
N GLU A 244 8.46 -43.59 7.76
CA GLU A 244 9.43 -43.45 8.84
C GLU A 244 9.88 -42.00 9.06
N THR A 245 9.31 -41.05 8.33
CA THR A 245 9.74 -39.66 8.33
C THR A 245 8.68 -38.77 8.97
N VAL A 246 9.10 -37.88 9.85
CA VAL A 246 8.25 -36.91 10.54
C VAL A 246 8.72 -35.51 10.18
N LEU A 247 7.80 -34.70 9.67
CA LEU A 247 7.97 -33.27 9.46
C LEU A 247 7.30 -32.52 10.61
N THR A 248 8.02 -31.58 11.20
CA THR A 248 7.49 -30.60 12.13
C THR A 248 7.77 -29.23 11.59
N PHE A 249 6.75 -28.37 11.54
CA PHE A 249 6.94 -27.00 11.09
C PHE A 249 6.07 -26.00 11.83
N GLN A 250 6.59 -24.77 11.92
CA GLN A 250 5.93 -23.65 12.59
C GLN A 250 6.32 -22.37 11.86
N LYS A 251 5.38 -21.44 11.66
CA LYS A 251 5.70 -20.11 11.15
C LYS A 251 6.58 -19.36 12.15
N SER A 252 7.54 -18.60 11.64
CA SER A 252 8.47 -17.80 12.45
C SER A 252 8.46 -16.35 11.98
N PRO A 253 8.78 -15.39 12.88
CA PRO A 253 8.91 -13.99 12.50
C PRO A 253 9.84 -13.78 11.31
N ILE A 254 9.49 -12.85 10.43
CA ILE A 254 10.24 -12.62 9.18
C ILE A 254 11.69 -12.17 9.39
N PHE A 255 11.97 -11.51 10.52
CA PHE A 255 13.30 -11.08 10.94
C PHE A 255 13.98 -12.03 11.95
N SER A 256 13.53 -13.29 12.05
CA SER A 256 14.18 -14.29 12.92
C SER A 256 15.60 -14.63 12.45
N SER A 257 16.51 -14.88 13.39
CA SER A 257 17.85 -15.38 13.08
C SER A 257 17.78 -16.72 12.36
N LYS A 258 18.59 -16.87 11.30
CA LYS A 258 18.70 -18.14 10.58
C LYS A 258 19.73 -19.04 11.24
N ASN A 259 19.35 -20.29 11.51
CA ASN A 259 20.28 -21.35 11.86
C ASN A 259 19.74 -22.70 11.35
N GLY A 260 20.61 -23.69 11.22
CA GLY A 260 20.22 -25.00 10.73
C GLY A 260 21.23 -26.05 11.14
N ILE A 261 20.73 -27.28 11.32
CA ILE A 261 21.52 -28.44 11.69
C ILE A 261 21.12 -29.56 10.74
N THR A 262 22.10 -30.14 10.05
CA THR A 262 21.89 -31.33 9.22
C THR A 262 22.74 -32.45 9.79
N THR A 263 22.08 -33.52 10.20
CA THR A 263 22.67 -34.79 10.61
C THR A 263 22.21 -35.88 9.64
N ASN A 264 22.66 -37.11 9.83
CA ASN A 264 22.19 -38.22 9.00
C ASN A 264 20.67 -38.41 9.12
N SER A 265 20.12 -38.34 10.33
CA SER A 265 18.72 -38.67 10.61
C SER A 265 17.80 -37.48 10.83
N GLU A 266 18.34 -36.26 10.78
CA GLU A 266 17.59 -35.03 11.05
C GLU A 266 18.09 -33.86 10.21
N ILE A 267 17.14 -33.14 9.60
CA ILE A 267 17.37 -31.86 8.91
C ILE A 267 16.52 -30.80 9.61
N THR A 268 17.14 -29.83 10.25
CA THR A 268 16.48 -28.73 10.95
C THR A 268 16.94 -27.39 10.37
N SER A 269 16.01 -26.46 10.18
CA SER A 269 16.26 -25.11 9.70
C SER A 269 15.27 -24.15 10.36
N ASN A 270 15.78 -23.14 11.07
CA ASN A 270 14.96 -22.11 11.70
C ASN A 270 15.06 -20.79 10.93
N GLY A 271 13.94 -20.08 10.84
CA GLY A 271 13.88 -18.80 10.14
C GLY A 271 14.11 -18.86 8.63
N SER A 272 13.92 -20.03 8.00
CA SER A 272 14.16 -20.21 6.56
C SER A 272 12.87 -20.13 5.73
N THR A 273 12.98 -19.84 4.43
CA THR A 273 11.85 -20.13 3.51
C THR A 273 11.72 -21.63 3.27
N ILE A 274 10.57 -22.06 2.77
CA ILE A 274 10.36 -23.43 2.29
C ILE A 274 11.37 -23.77 1.19
N ARG A 275 11.67 -22.83 0.27
CA ARG A 275 12.65 -23.03 -0.79
C ARG A 275 14.06 -23.26 -0.25
N GLU A 276 14.49 -22.42 0.71
CA GLU A 276 15.78 -22.57 1.38
C GLU A 276 15.88 -23.96 2.04
N PHE A 277 14.84 -24.40 2.75
CA PHE A 277 14.80 -25.71 3.39
C PHE A 277 14.81 -26.87 2.38
N ALA A 278 14.01 -26.80 1.31
CA ALA A 278 13.97 -27.81 0.26
C ALA A 278 15.35 -27.95 -0.43
N ASN A 279 16.07 -26.83 -0.63
CA ASN A 279 17.44 -26.87 -1.14
C ASN A 279 18.39 -27.54 -0.14
N THR A 280 18.28 -27.27 1.16
CA THR A 280 19.06 -27.96 2.21
C THR A 280 18.77 -29.46 2.24
N ALA A 281 17.52 -29.86 2.04
CA ALA A 281 17.09 -31.25 1.91
C ALA A 281 17.42 -31.88 0.53
N LYS A 282 18.10 -31.13 -0.35
CA LYS A 282 18.52 -31.57 -1.70
C LYS A 282 17.35 -31.99 -2.59
N VAL A 283 16.17 -31.39 -2.42
CA VAL A 283 15.04 -31.57 -3.34
C VAL A 283 15.36 -30.83 -4.64
N PRO A 284 15.30 -31.49 -5.82
CA PRO A 284 15.61 -30.84 -7.10
C PRO A 284 14.66 -29.67 -7.37
N LYS A 285 15.19 -28.49 -7.71
CA LYS A 285 14.39 -27.28 -7.96
C LYS A 285 13.34 -27.43 -9.05
N ASN A 286 13.59 -28.26 -10.05
CA ASN A 286 12.67 -28.48 -11.17
C ASN A 286 11.48 -29.37 -10.80
N ASN A 287 11.50 -29.97 -9.61
CA ASN A 287 10.45 -30.87 -9.18
C ASN A 287 9.30 -30.15 -8.49
N TYR A 288 9.47 -28.90 -8.04
CA TYR A 288 8.46 -28.30 -7.17
C TYR A 288 8.23 -26.80 -7.37
N SER A 289 7.01 -26.36 -7.04
CA SER A 289 6.64 -24.97 -6.84
C SER A 289 6.17 -24.73 -5.41
N ILE A 290 6.12 -23.46 -4.98
CA ILE A 290 5.64 -23.07 -3.64
C ILE A 290 4.44 -22.17 -3.83
N ASN A 291 3.34 -22.49 -3.15
CA ASN A 291 2.13 -21.68 -3.13
C ASN A 291 2.43 -20.26 -2.59
N ASP A 292 1.90 -19.23 -3.25
CA ASP A 292 2.20 -17.82 -2.95
C ASP A 292 1.86 -17.43 -1.51
N SER A 293 0.78 -17.99 -0.97
CA SER A 293 0.36 -17.77 0.42
C SER A 293 1.43 -18.19 1.45
N LEU A 294 2.34 -19.07 1.07
CA LEU A 294 3.40 -19.60 1.93
C LEU A 294 4.75 -18.88 1.75
N ARG A 295 4.96 -18.17 0.64
CA ARG A 295 6.29 -17.65 0.24
C ARG A 295 6.83 -16.54 1.13
N PHE A 296 5.95 -15.70 1.68
CA PHE A 296 6.36 -14.55 2.50
C PHE A 296 6.65 -14.92 3.96
N PHE A 297 6.23 -16.10 4.40
CA PHE A 297 6.51 -16.58 5.74
C PHE A 297 7.92 -17.16 5.84
N ARG A 298 8.47 -17.05 7.05
CA ARG A 298 9.62 -17.85 7.48
C ARG A 298 9.12 -18.98 8.35
N TYR A 299 9.90 -20.05 8.40
CA TYR A 299 9.51 -21.28 9.09
C TYR A 299 10.67 -21.84 9.90
N ASN A 300 10.29 -22.42 11.03
CA ASN A 300 11.10 -23.40 11.74
C ASN A 300 10.68 -24.77 11.24
N LEU A 301 11.53 -25.43 10.46
CA LEU A 301 11.28 -26.68 9.77
C LEU A 301 12.21 -27.77 10.32
N LYS A 302 11.67 -28.96 10.55
CA LYS A 302 12.41 -30.13 11.00
C LYS A 302 11.89 -31.38 10.33
N ILE A 303 12.75 -32.11 9.62
CA ILE A 303 12.49 -33.48 9.16
C ILE A 303 13.34 -34.42 10.00
N LYS A 304 12.72 -35.48 10.54
CA LYS A 304 13.41 -36.54 11.30
C LYS A 304 13.02 -37.92 10.77
N ASN A 305 14.01 -38.77 10.53
CA ASN A 305 13.80 -40.21 10.32
C ASN A 305 13.70 -40.91 11.70
N THR A 306 12.56 -41.53 11.96
CA THR A 306 12.21 -42.20 13.23
C THR A 306 13.06 -43.44 13.50
N LYS A 307 13.60 -44.10 12.47
CA LYS A 307 14.54 -45.22 12.59
C LYS A 307 16.01 -44.79 12.65
N GLY A 308 16.30 -43.49 12.58
CA GLY A 308 17.67 -42.99 12.58
C GLY A 308 18.42 -43.16 11.25
N GLY A 309 17.71 -43.57 10.19
CA GLY A 309 18.25 -43.71 8.84
C GLY A 309 18.56 -42.36 8.18
N LYS A 310 19.32 -42.40 7.08
CA LYS A 310 19.59 -41.20 6.29
C LYS A 310 18.30 -40.71 5.62
N ILE A 311 17.99 -39.43 5.75
CA ILE A 311 16.85 -38.84 5.03
C ILE A 311 17.21 -38.71 3.54
N GLU A 312 16.48 -39.42 2.68
CA GLU A 312 16.67 -39.31 1.24
C GLU A 312 15.94 -38.08 0.67
N SER A 313 16.47 -37.51 -0.41
CA SER A 313 15.86 -36.34 -1.08
C SER A 313 14.41 -36.60 -1.50
N LYS A 314 14.11 -37.82 -1.97
CA LYS A 314 12.75 -38.22 -2.38
C LYS A 314 11.79 -38.33 -1.20
N GLU A 315 12.26 -38.79 -0.04
CA GLU A 315 11.46 -38.83 1.19
C GLU A 315 11.14 -37.41 1.68
N ALA A 316 12.14 -36.51 1.63
CA ALA A 316 11.95 -35.10 1.96
C ALA A 316 10.97 -34.42 0.99
N GLU A 317 11.07 -34.69 -0.32
CA GLU A 317 10.12 -34.20 -1.32
C GLU A 317 8.69 -34.69 -1.01
N ASN A 318 8.51 -36.00 -0.79
CA ASN A 318 7.20 -36.60 -0.53
C ASN A 318 6.54 -36.02 0.72
N ILE A 319 7.28 -35.84 1.81
CA ILE A 319 6.70 -35.32 3.06
C ILE A 319 6.36 -33.83 2.94
N LEU A 320 7.15 -33.03 2.20
CA LEU A 320 6.85 -31.62 1.92
C LEU A 320 5.60 -31.48 1.04
N ARG A 321 5.42 -32.37 0.04
CA ARG A 321 4.19 -32.44 -0.78
C ARG A 321 2.98 -32.83 0.04
N LYS A 322 3.11 -33.85 0.89
CA LYS A 322 2.04 -34.28 1.81
C LYS A 322 1.63 -33.15 2.76
N ALA A 323 2.58 -32.31 3.15
CA ALA A 323 2.38 -31.11 3.95
C ALA A 323 1.80 -29.92 3.18
N LYS A 324 1.62 -30.03 1.86
CA LYS A 324 1.21 -28.92 0.97
C LYS A 324 2.13 -27.70 1.08
N LEU A 325 3.39 -27.91 1.45
CA LEU A 325 4.41 -26.87 1.46
C LEU A 325 5.01 -26.67 0.07
N ILE A 326 4.98 -27.72 -0.75
CA ILE A 326 5.40 -27.71 -2.15
C ILE A 326 4.40 -28.48 -3.03
N GLU A 327 4.29 -28.08 -4.30
CA GLU A 327 3.40 -28.68 -5.31
C GLU A 327 4.14 -29.34 -6.46
#